data_AF-A0A1A7BWW7-F1
#
_entry.id   AF-A0A1A7BWW7-F1
#
_cell.length_a   1.000
_cell.length_b   1.000
_cell.length_c   1.000
_cell.angle_alpha   90.00
_cell.angle_beta   90.00
_cell.angle_gamma   90.00
#
_symmetry.space_group_name_H-M   'P 1'
#
loop_
_entity.id
_entity.type
_entity.pdbx_description
1 polymer ?
#
loop_
_entity_poly.entity_id
_entity_poly.type
_entity_poly.pdbx_seq_one_letter_code
_entity_poly.pdbx_strand_id
1 'polypeptide(L)'
;MTEQRTANLKSLVAELAAREMQADDICAYLKMSPSGARKYIADLRAAGVAVLARYADGTATYLGKACYRLVSDPLLVSEFLGQIEQDKHQPRIPAPPVRALPVLPGRSFHIMADDTHFAVRINRYPAMRDPLVAALFGPAGEVHP
;
A
#
# COMPACT_ATOMS: atom_id res chain seq x y z
N MET A 1 -14.92 -4.73 1.19
CA MET A 1 -14.05 -4.72 -0.02
C MET A 1 -14.65 -3.76 -1.06
N THR A 2 -13.89 -3.09 -1.94
CA THR A 2 -14.48 -2.37 -3.10
C THR A 2 -14.67 -3.34 -4.27
N GLU A 3 -15.73 -3.18 -5.08
CA GLU A 3 -16.05 -4.10 -6.18
C GLU A 3 -14.91 -4.22 -7.20
N GLN A 4 -14.27 -3.09 -7.52
CA GLN A 4 -13.11 -3.04 -8.40
C GLN A 4 -11.92 -3.84 -7.83
N ARG A 5 -11.69 -3.81 -6.51
CA ARG A 5 -10.57 -4.56 -5.89
C ARG A 5 -10.80 -6.06 -6.01
N THR A 6 -12.03 -6.53 -5.78
CA THR A 6 -12.41 -7.93 -5.93
C THR A 6 -12.27 -8.38 -7.39
N ALA A 7 -12.74 -7.59 -8.34
CA ALA A 7 -12.60 -7.89 -9.77
C ALA A 7 -11.12 -8.00 -10.18
N ASN A 8 -10.29 -7.04 -9.74
CA ASN A 8 -8.86 -7.04 -10.01
C ASN A 8 -8.15 -8.27 -9.41
N LEU A 9 -8.46 -8.66 -8.17
CA LEU A 9 -7.89 -9.85 -7.54
C LEU A 9 -8.28 -11.13 -8.28
N LYS A 10 -9.55 -11.30 -8.64
CA LYS A 10 -10.02 -12.46 -9.41
C LYS A 10 -9.35 -12.55 -10.77
N SER A 11 -9.27 -11.42 -11.48
CA SER A 11 -8.60 -11.34 -12.77
C SER A 11 -7.11 -11.68 -12.66
N LEU A 12 -6.44 -11.17 -11.63
CA LEU A 12 -5.02 -11.43 -11.40
C LEU A 12 -4.75 -12.90 -11.06
N VAL A 13 -5.60 -13.54 -10.26
CA VAL A 13 -5.51 -14.98 -9.95
C VAL A 13 -5.67 -15.81 -11.22
N ALA A 14 -6.64 -15.48 -12.07
CA ALA A 14 -6.85 -16.18 -13.34
C ALA A 14 -5.64 -16.01 -14.28
N GLU A 15 -5.06 -14.82 -14.36
CA GLU A 15 -3.88 -14.56 -15.19
C GLU A 15 -2.64 -15.29 -14.66
N LEU A 16 -2.42 -15.30 -13.35
CA LEU A 16 -1.32 -16.04 -12.70
C LEU A 16 -1.47 -17.56 -12.79
N ALA A 17 -2.69 -18.06 -13.02
CA ALA A 17 -2.92 -19.48 -13.33
C ALA A 17 -2.44 -19.83 -14.75
N ALA A 18 -2.54 -18.88 -15.69
CA ALA A 18 -2.15 -19.08 -17.09
C ALA A 18 -0.64 -18.90 -17.31
N ARG A 19 -0.02 -17.94 -16.63
CA ARG A 19 1.41 -17.64 -16.79
C ARG A 19 2.04 -17.04 -15.54
N GLU A 20 3.35 -17.16 -15.47
CA GLU A 20 4.16 -16.40 -14.52
C GLU A 20 4.25 -14.93 -14.95
N MET A 21 4.25 -14.03 -13.99
CA MET A 21 4.29 -12.59 -14.25
C MET A 21 5.34 -11.89 -13.41
N GLN A 22 6.09 -10.97 -14.01
CA GLN A 22 6.94 -10.05 -13.25
C GLN A 22 6.07 -9.01 -12.52
N ALA A 23 6.63 -8.37 -11.50
CA ALA A 23 5.97 -7.24 -10.84
C ALA A 23 5.52 -6.16 -11.85
N ASP A 24 6.36 -5.85 -12.85
CA ASP A 24 6.05 -4.87 -13.89
C ASP A 24 4.89 -5.33 -14.79
N ASP A 25 4.84 -6.62 -15.15
CA ASP A 25 3.75 -7.19 -15.93
C ASP A 25 2.42 -7.09 -15.16
N ILE A 26 2.44 -7.31 -13.85
CA ILE A 26 1.26 -7.18 -12.98
C ILE A 26 0.82 -5.71 -12.95
N CYS A 27 1.75 -4.75 -12.91
CA CYS A 27 1.41 -3.32 -12.99
C CYS A 27 0.72 -2.98 -14.31
N ALA A 28 1.30 -3.46 -15.43
CA ALA A 28 0.76 -3.23 -16.77
C ALA A 28 -0.63 -3.88 -16.94
N TYR A 29 -0.79 -5.12 -16.47
CA TYR A 29 -2.03 -5.86 -16.53
C TYR A 29 -3.16 -5.17 -15.75
N LEU A 30 -2.86 -4.77 -14.51
CA LEU A 30 -3.83 -4.09 -13.64
C LEU A 30 -4.03 -2.60 -13.99
N LYS A 31 -3.28 -2.07 -14.96
CA LYS A 31 -3.29 -0.66 -15.38
C LYS A 31 -3.18 0.32 -14.20
N MET A 32 -2.27 0.03 -13.27
CA MET A 32 -2.10 0.82 -12.05
C MET A 32 -0.62 1.08 -11.73
N SER A 33 -0.40 1.99 -10.77
CA SER A 33 0.96 2.33 -10.34
C SER A 33 1.68 1.13 -9.70
N PRO A 34 3.03 1.11 -9.72
CA PRO A 34 3.80 0.06 -9.07
C PRO A 34 3.52 -0.10 -7.57
N SER A 35 3.21 1.00 -6.88
CA SER A 35 2.80 0.95 -5.47
C SER A 35 1.44 0.29 -5.28
N GLY A 36 0.48 0.54 -6.18
CA GLY A 36 -0.82 -0.12 -6.18
C GLY A 36 -0.68 -1.62 -6.41
N ALA A 37 0.03 -2.02 -7.46
CA ALA A 37 0.22 -3.42 -7.83
C ALA A 37 0.93 -4.23 -6.73
N ARG A 38 1.94 -3.65 -6.07
CA ARG A 38 2.63 -4.27 -4.92
C ARG A 38 1.68 -4.66 -3.79
N LYS A 39 0.61 -3.89 -3.57
CA LYS A 39 -0.40 -4.23 -2.56
C LYS A 39 -1.13 -5.52 -2.91
N TYR A 40 -1.54 -5.70 -4.16
CA TYR A 40 -2.19 -6.92 -4.63
C TYR A 40 -1.25 -8.13 -4.55
N ILE A 41 0.02 -7.95 -4.94
CA ILE A 41 1.04 -8.99 -4.80
C ILE A 41 1.22 -9.37 -3.33
N ALA A 42 1.31 -8.38 -2.43
CA ALA A 42 1.45 -8.63 -1.00
C ALA A 42 0.23 -9.36 -0.43
N ASP A 43 -0.99 -8.99 -0.82
CA ASP A 43 -2.22 -9.66 -0.40
C ASP A 43 -2.23 -11.13 -0.84
N LEU A 44 -1.89 -11.41 -2.12
CA LEU A 44 -1.82 -12.77 -2.66
C LEU A 44 -0.73 -13.61 -1.99
N ARG A 45 0.42 -13.01 -1.66
CA ARG A 45 1.50 -13.69 -0.95
C ARG A 45 1.17 -13.95 0.51
N ALA A 46 0.50 -13.01 1.18
CA ALA A 46 0.07 -13.17 2.57
C ALA A 46 -0.98 -14.28 2.70
N ALA A 47 -1.84 -14.43 1.70
CA ALA A 47 -2.80 -15.53 1.60
C ALA A 47 -2.17 -16.87 1.17
N GLY A 48 -0.87 -16.91 0.83
CA GLY A 48 -0.20 -18.11 0.33
C GLY A 48 -0.65 -18.55 -1.07
N VAL A 49 -1.39 -17.72 -1.80
CA VAL A 49 -1.95 -18.03 -3.12
C VAL A 49 -0.94 -17.77 -4.24
N ALA A 50 -0.07 -16.78 -4.06
CA ALA A 50 1.03 -16.49 -4.97
C ALA A 50 2.38 -16.71 -4.28
N VAL A 51 3.31 -17.30 -5.01
CA VAL A 51 4.70 -17.51 -4.56
C VAL A 51 5.69 -16.84 -5.49
N LEU A 52 6.83 -16.45 -4.93
CA LEU A 52 7.97 -15.99 -5.72
C LEU A 52 8.60 -17.21 -6.40
N ALA A 53 8.50 -17.29 -7.72
CA ALA A 53 8.97 -18.43 -8.49
C ALA A 53 10.46 -18.32 -8.83
N ARG A 54 10.89 -17.15 -9.30
CA ARG A 54 12.29 -16.84 -9.63
C ARG A 54 12.53 -15.34 -9.69
N TYR A 55 13.79 -14.96 -9.81
CA TYR A 55 14.18 -13.65 -10.30
C TYR A 55 14.60 -13.77 -11.77
N ALA A 56 14.16 -12.83 -12.60
CA ALA A 56 14.50 -12.73 -14.02
C ALA A 56 15.33 -11.46 -14.28
N ASP A 57 16.10 -11.44 -15.37
CA ASP A 57 16.86 -10.26 -15.80
C ASP A 57 17.88 -9.74 -14.76
N GLY A 58 18.45 -10.65 -13.97
CA GLY A 58 19.50 -10.35 -13.01
C GLY A 58 20.87 -10.16 -13.68
N THR A 59 21.74 -9.41 -13.02
CA THR A 59 23.18 -9.27 -13.35
C THR A 59 24.04 -9.75 -12.18
N ALA A 60 25.36 -9.77 -12.34
CA ALA A 60 26.28 -10.22 -11.28
C ALA A 60 26.12 -9.47 -9.95
N THR A 61 25.60 -8.24 -9.97
CA THR A 61 25.38 -7.40 -8.78
C THR A 61 23.91 -7.13 -8.48
N TYR A 62 22.99 -7.56 -9.36
CA TYR A 62 21.55 -7.31 -9.23
C TYR A 62 20.78 -8.62 -9.36
N LEU A 63 20.01 -8.98 -8.33
CA LEU A 63 19.29 -10.25 -8.29
C LEU A 63 18.27 -10.41 -9.43
N GLY A 64 17.78 -9.30 -9.99
CA GLY A 64 16.76 -9.29 -11.04
C GLY A 64 15.38 -8.90 -10.53
N LYS A 65 14.41 -8.97 -11.44
CA LYS A 65 13.00 -8.70 -11.20
C LYS A 65 12.29 -9.95 -10.68
N ALA A 66 11.49 -9.79 -9.63
CA ALA A 66 10.72 -10.87 -9.05
C ALA A 66 9.60 -11.34 -10.00
N CYS A 67 9.59 -12.64 -10.32
CA CYS A 67 8.51 -13.32 -11.03
C CYS A 67 7.63 -14.09 -10.05
N TYR A 68 6.32 -13.91 -10.16
CA TYR A 68 5.33 -14.56 -9.32
C TYR A 68 4.57 -15.63 -10.11
N ARG A 69 4.18 -16.69 -9.41
CA ARG A 69 3.34 -17.79 -9.93
C ARG A 69 2.23 -18.10 -8.92
N LEU A 70 1.09 -18.55 -9.42
CA LEU A 70 0.06 -19.15 -8.59
C LEU A 70 0.54 -20.48 -7.97
N VAL A 71 0.12 -20.74 -6.73
CA VAL A 71 0.31 -22.03 -6.08
C VAL A 71 -0.52 -23.11 -6.78
N SER A 72 0.02 -24.32 -6.89
CA SER A 72 -0.63 -25.44 -7.59
C SER A 72 -1.80 -26.07 -6.82
N ASP A 73 -1.96 -25.74 -5.54
CA ASP A 73 -3.05 -26.24 -4.70
C ASP A 73 -4.37 -25.52 -5.03
N PRO A 74 -5.34 -26.20 -5.66
CA PRO A 74 -6.61 -25.59 -6.03
C PRO A 74 -7.47 -25.26 -4.80
N LEU A 75 -7.28 -25.95 -3.67
CA LEU A 75 -8.06 -25.69 -2.46
C LEU A 75 -7.72 -24.31 -1.90
N LEU A 76 -6.43 -24.00 -1.75
CA LEU A 76 -5.98 -22.67 -1.29
C LEU A 76 -6.51 -21.54 -2.18
N VAL A 77 -6.49 -21.73 -3.50
CA VAL A 77 -7.01 -20.74 -4.45
C VAL A 77 -8.51 -20.56 -4.26
N SER A 78 -9.26 -21.66 -4.12
CA SER A 78 -10.72 -21.62 -3.93
C SER A 78 -11.13 -20.98 -2.59
N GLU A 79 -10.41 -21.29 -1.51
CA GLU A 79 -10.65 -20.70 -0.19
C GLU A 79 -10.41 -19.20 -0.21
N PHE A 80 -9.33 -18.75 -0.84
CA PHE A 80 -9.04 -17.33 -0.99
C PHE A 80 -10.11 -16.60 -1.82
N LEU A 81 -10.56 -17.19 -2.93
CA LEU A 81 -11.64 -16.62 -3.73
C LEU A 81 -12.95 -16.52 -2.93
N GLY A 82 -13.26 -17.55 -2.12
CA GLY A 82 -14.38 -17.54 -1.19
C GLY A 82 -14.25 -16.46 -0.12
N GLN A 83 -13.07 -16.29 0.47
CA GLN A 83 -12.79 -15.22 1.45
C GLN A 83 -12.97 -13.83 0.85
N ILE A 84 -12.50 -13.58 -0.38
CA ILE A 84 -12.69 -12.30 -1.05
C ILE A 84 -14.19 -11.98 -1.25
N GLU A 85 -15.00 -13.00 -1.56
CA GLU A 85 -16.45 -12.83 -1.69
C GLU A 85 -17.14 -12.61 -0.34
N GLN A 86 -16.72 -13.30 0.72
CA GLN A 86 -17.23 -13.10 2.07
C GLN A 86 -16.84 -11.74 2.67
N ASP A 87 -15.64 -11.23 2.38
CA ASP A 87 -15.16 -9.89 2.75
C ASP A 87 -15.91 -8.75 2.03
N LYS A 88 -16.67 -9.07 0.96
CA LYS A 88 -17.66 -8.15 0.37
C LYS A 88 -18.87 -7.99 1.30
N HIS A 89 -19.22 -9.04 2.04
CA HIS A 89 -20.41 -9.12 2.88
C HIS A 89 -20.23 -8.71 4.33
N GLN A 90 -19.00 -8.63 4.85
CA GLN A 90 -18.81 -8.08 6.19
C GLN A 90 -18.93 -6.55 6.17
N PRO A 91 -19.92 -5.96 6.88
CA PRO A 91 -19.96 -4.52 7.06
C PRO A 91 -18.67 -4.14 7.78
N ARG A 92 -17.89 -3.23 7.16
CA ARG A 92 -16.74 -2.63 7.84
C ARG A 92 -17.26 -2.04 9.14
N ILE A 93 -16.84 -2.59 10.27
CA ILE A 93 -17.03 -1.95 11.57
C ILE A 93 -16.39 -0.56 11.39
N PRO A 94 -17.15 0.53 11.50
CA PRO A 94 -16.59 1.86 11.34
C PRO A 94 -15.45 1.98 12.33
N ALA A 95 -14.28 2.45 11.86
CA ALA A 95 -13.20 2.79 12.75
C ALA A 95 -13.77 3.68 13.87
N PRO A 96 -13.37 3.46 15.13
CA PRO A 96 -13.87 4.29 16.23
C PRO A 96 -13.68 5.76 15.83
N PRO A 97 -14.70 6.61 16.03
CA PRO A 97 -14.67 7.97 15.51
C PRO A 97 -13.40 8.65 16.00
N VAL A 98 -12.50 8.96 15.07
CA VAL A 98 -11.35 9.81 15.37
C VAL A 98 -11.96 11.12 15.82
N ARG A 99 -11.80 11.45 17.11
CA ARG A 99 -12.27 12.70 17.71
C ARG A 99 -11.88 13.85 16.78
N ALA A 100 -12.86 14.37 16.05
CA ALA A 100 -12.65 15.49 15.13
C ALA A 100 -12.32 16.70 15.99
N LEU A 101 -11.06 17.11 15.99
CA LEU A 101 -10.68 18.39 16.56
C LEU A 101 -11.24 19.49 15.66
N PRO A 102 -11.71 20.62 16.23
CA PRO A 102 -12.26 21.73 15.45
C PRO A 102 -11.24 22.19 14.39
N VAL A 103 -11.69 22.29 13.15
CA VAL A 103 -10.90 22.80 12.02
C VAL A 103 -10.59 24.26 12.29
N LEU A 104 -9.38 24.54 12.78
CA LEU A 104 -8.91 25.90 12.97
C LEU A 104 -8.57 26.52 11.59
N PRO A 105 -9.15 27.66 11.22
CA PRO A 105 -8.89 28.31 9.94
C PRO A 105 -7.40 28.66 9.82
N GLY A 106 -6.82 28.47 8.63
CA GLY A 106 -5.51 29.05 8.31
C GLY A 106 -4.48 28.23 7.54
N ARG A 107 -4.80 27.08 6.93
CA ARG A 107 -3.95 26.43 5.89
C ARG A 107 -4.70 25.25 5.25
N SER A 108 -5.29 25.48 4.09
CA SER A 108 -5.98 24.45 3.30
C SER A 108 -5.04 23.94 2.20
N PHE A 109 -4.85 22.62 2.11
CA PHE A 109 -4.09 22.00 1.02
C PHE A 109 -5.06 21.49 -0.04
N HIS A 110 -4.82 21.86 -1.30
CA HIS A 110 -5.51 21.27 -2.44
C HIS A 110 -4.69 20.08 -2.93
N ILE A 111 -5.20 18.87 -2.78
CA ILE A 111 -4.59 17.66 -3.33
C ILE A 111 -5.30 17.39 -4.65
N MET A 112 -4.59 17.50 -5.77
CA MET A 112 -5.12 17.51 -7.15
C MET A 112 -5.64 16.15 -7.67
N ALA A 113 -5.85 15.17 -6.80
CA ALA A 113 -6.42 13.88 -7.18
C ALA A 113 -7.37 13.41 -6.07
N ASP A 114 -8.65 13.41 -6.42
CA ASP A 114 -9.84 13.17 -5.60
C ASP A 114 -10.12 14.23 -4.53
N ASP A 115 -11.35 14.77 -4.58
CA ASP A 115 -12.01 15.61 -3.56
C ASP A 115 -12.26 14.83 -2.25
N THR A 116 -11.29 14.03 -1.81
CA THR A 116 -11.35 13.30 -0.55
C THR A 116 -10.76 14.19 0.54
N HIS A 117 -11.60 14.62 1.48
CA HIS A 117 -11.14 15.35 2.66
C HIS A 117 -10.36 14.42 3.59
N PHE A 118 -9.04 14.61 3.67
CA PHE A 118 -8.20 13.92 4.65
C PHE A 118 -8.00 14.78 5.90
N ALA A 119 -8.19 14.19 7.08
CA ALA A 119 -7.83 14.80 8.35
C ALA A 119 -6.30 14.76 8.53
N VAL A 120 -5.60 15.76 8.01
CA VAL A 120 -4.14 15.90 8.20
C VAL A 120 -3.87 16.47 9.58
N ARG A 121 -3.19 15.70 10.43
CA ARG A 121 -2.70 16.18 11.73
C ARG A 121 -1.48 17.08 11.52
N ILE A 122 -1.68 18.39 11.63
CA ILE A 122 -0.60 19.37 11.56
C ILE A 122 -0.01 19.53 12.96
N ASN A 123 1.26 19.16 13.10
CA ASN A 123 2.02 19.55 14.29
C ASN A 123 2.27 21.07 14.23
N ARG A 124 1.67 21.82 15.17
CA ARG A 124 1.84 23.28 15.29
C ARG A 124 2.88 23.66 16.34
N TYR A 125 3.50 22.69 17.00
CA TYR A 125 4.59 23.00 17.92
C TYR A 125 5.74 23.63 17.13
N PRO A 126 6.34 24.73 17.65
CA PRO A 126 7.55 25.26 17.05
C PRO A 126 8.58 24.12 16.97
N ALA A 127 9.30 24.05 15.86
CA ALA A 127 10.34 23.05 15.69
C ALA A 127 11.40 23.26 16.78
N MET A 128 11.36 22.42 17.81
CA MET A 128 12.29 22.48 18.92
C MET A 128 13.44 21.51 18.66
N ARG A 129 14.67 21.97 18.87
CA ARG A 129 15.86 21.14 18.71
C ARG A 129 15.86 20.07 19.81
N ASP A 130 16.22 18.84 19.43
CA ASP A 130 16.37 17.74 20.39
C ASP A 130 17.46 18.09 21.44
N PRO A 131 17.30 17.70 22.73
CA PRO A 131 18.25 18.04 23.79
C PRO A 131 19.68 17.55 23.56
N LEU A 132 19.89 16.37 22.96
CA LEU A 132 21.22 15.86 22.66
C LEU A 132 21.86 16.66 21.52
N VAL A 133 21.05 17.07 20.54
CA VAL A 133 21.49 17.92 19.44
C VAL A 133 21.79 19.34 19.95
N ALA A 134 21.02 19.86 20.91
CA ALA A 134 21.31 21.13 21.56
C ALA A 134 22.59 21.09 22.41
N ALA A 135 22.86 19.97 23.09
CA ALA A 135 24.09 19.76 23.83
C ALA A 135 25.33 19.72 22.90
N LEU A 136 25.18 19.12 21.71
CA LEU A 136 26.28 19.00 20.74
C LEU A 136 26.52 20.27 19.91
N PHE A 137 25.48 21.01 19.58
CA PHE A 137 25.54 22.10 18.60
C PHE A 137 25.00 23.44 19.12
N GLY A 138 24.76 23.57 20.43
CA GLY A 138 24.22 24.76 21.07
C GLY A 138 22.69 24.94 20.92
N PRO A 139 22.09 25.85 21.72
CA PRO A 139 20.67 26.18 21.63
C PRO A 139 20.31 26.74 20.25
N ALA A 140 19.07 26.53 19.81
CA ALA A 140 18.56 27.16 18.59
C ALA A 140 18.50 28.67 18.83
N GLY A 141 19.41 29.42 18.20
CA GLY A 141 19.66 30.83 18.50
C GLY A 141 18.45 31.73 18.30
N GLU A 142 18.28 32.66 19.23
CA GLU A 142 17.53 33.90 19.04
C GLU A 142 18.13 34.65 17.84
N VAL A 143 17.29 34.92 16.85
CA VAL A 143 17.62 35.87 15.78
C VAL A 143 17.56 37.25 16.42
N HIS A 144 18.72 37.82 16.78
CA HIS A 144 18.81 39.25 17.07
C HIS A 144 18.60 40.06 15.77
N PRO A 145 17.92 41.21 15.83
CA PRO A 145 17.56 42.03 14.67
C PRO A 145 18.77 42.58 13.90
#